data_AF-A0A1Y1VPS2-F1
#
_entry.id   AF-A0A1Y1VPS2-F1
#
_cell.length_a   1.000
_cell.length_b   1.000
_cell.length_c   1.000
_cell.angle_alpha   90.00
_cell.angle_beta   90.00
_cell.angle_gamma   90.00
#
_symmetry.space_group_name_H-M   'P 1'
#
loop_
_entity.id
_entity.type
_entity.pdbx_description
1 polymer ?
#
loop_
_entity_poly.entity_id
_entity_poly.type
_entity_poly.pdbx_seq_one_letter_code
_entity_poly.pdbx_strand_id
1 'polypeptide(L)'
;MNFKTIFSVAILALVASVNAAPHRRSLEDQIATIKKECRSDNEGKAIFKMTDDDLVYACLRGYDSNKKFNVVTPNNSACFCFDEKVFCIDDDHSNIEECSKSHVKYNYEICGRYVLNLTRFNGPNHLYVRLRNYPDKSKIELNPRIDAEECKEKGGIQLKYQNVFQYICVLPDSGKEDLGNKIILTIDEKPYYVYTDNTNIDLCIETSQNYNKEQCLFLINLIGKTDDINVKTIN
;
A
#
# COMPACT_ATOMS: atom_id res chain seq x y z
N MET A 1 12.61 -55.14 -60.06
CA MET A 1 13.92 -54.52 -59.70
C MET A 1 13.73 -53.02 -59.93
N ASN A 2 13.81 -52.10 -58.98
CA ASN A 2 14.74 -51.97 -57.86
C ASN A 2 14.02 -51.54 -56.57
N PHE A 3 14.40 -52.23 -55.49
CA PHE A 3 13.97 -52.04 -54.12
C PHE A 3 15.12 -51.32 -53.41
N LYS A 4 14.88 -50.15 -52.80
CA LYS A 4 15.73 -49.63 -51.71
C LYS A 4 14.85 -48.99 -50.65
N THR A 5 14.40 -49.85 -49.76
CA THR A 5 13.92 -49.57 -48.40
C THR A 5 15.09 -49.05 -47.56
N ILE A 6 14.90 -47.97 -46.80
CA ILE A 6 15.49 -47.85 -45.45
C ILE A 6 14.44 -47.21 -44.55
N PHE A 7 13.94 -48.05 -43.63
CA PHE A 7 13.19 -47.70 -42.43
C PHE A 7 13.98 -46.73 -41.55
N SER A 8 13.30 -45.74 -40.98
CA SER A 8 13.69 -45.23 -39.67
C SER A 8 12.45 -44.76 -38.93
N VAL A 9 11.89 -45.69 -38.16
CA VAL A 9 10.92 -45.44 -37.10
C VAL A 9 11.73 -45.12 -35.85
N ALA A 10 11.71 -43.87 -35.40
CA ALA A 10 12.15 -43.52 -34.06
C ALA A 10 10.90 -43.23 -33.22
N ILE A 11 10.39 -44.26 -32.56
CA ILE A 11 9.45 -44.13 -31.45
C ILE A 11 10.27 -43.57 -30.28
N LEU A 12 10.16 -42.28 -30.00
CA LEU A 12 10.55 -41.77 -28.69
C LEU A 12 9.40 -42.05 -27.72
N ALA A 13 9.49 -43.20 -27.06
CA ALA A 13 8.78 -43.42 -25.80
C ALA A 13 9.41 -42.50 -24.75
N LEU A 14 8.76 -41.37 -24.44
CA LEU A 14 9.03 -40.65 -23.20
C LEU A 14 8.08 -41.19 -22.14
N VAL A 15 8.68 -42.05 -21.33
CA VAL A 15 8.15 -42.66 -20.12
C VAL A 15 7.57 -41.58 -19.22
N ALA A 16 6.34 -41.80 -18.77
CA ALA A 16 5.72 -41.02 -17.70
C ALA A 16 6.57 -41.11 -16.42
N SER A 17 7.43 -40.13 -16.19
CA SER A 17 7.84 -39.79 -14.83
C SER A 17 6.79 -38.85 -14.27
N VAL A 18 5.95 -39.36 -13.37
CA VAL A 18 5.18 -38.57 -12.40
C VAL A 18 6.18 -37.81 -11.52
N ASN A 19 6.72 -36.72 -12.04
CA ASN A 19 7.34 -35.69 -11.25
C ASN A 19 6.25 -34.67 -10.97
N ALA A 20 5.79 -34.61 -9.72
CA ALA A 20 5.10 -33.46 -9.19
C ALA A 20 6.06 -32.24 -9.21
N ALA A 21 6.29 -31.67 -10.39
CA ALA A 21 7.03 -30.43 -10.63
C ALA A 21 6.87 -29.78 -12.04
N PRO A 22 5.76 -29.89 -12.81
CA PRO A 22 5.63 -29.09 -14.04
C PRO A 22 5.08 -27.68 -13.78
N HIS A 23 4.27 -27.49 -12.73
CA HIS A 23 3.51 -26.25 -12.54
C HIS A 23 4.40 -25.08 -12.09
N ARG A 24 5.34 -25.33 -11.17
CA ARG A 24 6.18 -24.28 -10.58
C ARG A 24 7.16 -23.65 -11.59
N ARG A 25 7.71 -24.45 -12.51
CA ARG A 25 8.65 -23.97 -13.55
C ARG A 25 7.94 -23.09 -14.59
N SER A 26 6.73 -23.48 -15.00
CA SER A 26 5.88 -22.66 -15.87
C SER A 26 5.51 -21.31 -15.22
N LEU A 27 5.37 -21.29 -13.90
CA LEU A 27 4.92 -20.12 -13.16
C LEU A 27 6.04 -19.10 -12.90
N GLU A 28 7.28 -19.57 -12.67
CA GLU A 28 8.47 -18.71 -12.64
C GLU A 28 8.69 -18.00 -13.98
N ASP A 29 8.49 -18.71 -15.09
CA ASP A 29 8.58 -18.16 -16.45
C ASP A 29 7.47 -17.11 -16.71
N GLN A 30 6.25 -17.34 -16.21
CA GLN A 30 5.16 -16.35 -16.27
C GLN A 30 5.54 -15.06 -15.51
N ILE A 31 6.10 -15.18 -14.29
CA ILE A 31 6.53 -14.03 -13.50
C ILE A 31 7.66 -13.25 -14.19
N ALA A 32 8.62 -13.95 -14.79
CA ALA A 32 9.70 -13.31 -15.54
C ALA A 32 9.14 -12.53 -16.74
N THR A 33 8.13 -13.08 -17.42
CA THR A 33 7.43 -12.44 -18.54
C THR A 33 6.68 -11.19 -18.09
N ILE A 34 5.85 -11.28 -17.04
CA ILE A 34 5.11 -10.13 -16.47
C ILE A 34 6.07 -9.02 -16.04
N LYS A 35 7.18 -9.37 -15.36
CA LYS A 35 8.20 -8.39 -14.97
C LYS A 35 8.82 -7.69 -16.18
N LYS A 36 9.05 -8.42 -17.27
CA LYS A 36 9.64 -7.88 -18.49
C LYS A 36 8.66 -6.94 -19.21
N GLU A 37 7.42 -7.37 -19.40
CA GLU A 37 6.37 -6.57 -20.06
C GLU A 37 6.07 -5.29 -19.27
N CYS A 38 5.96 -5.42 -17.94
CA CYS A 38 5.71 -4.27 -17.09
C CYS A 38 6.87 -3.25 -17.07
N ARG A 39 8.12 -3.68 -17.33
CA ARG A 39 9.31 -2.81 -17.30
C ARG A 39 9.65 -2.16 -18.64
N SER A 40 8.80 -2.29 -19.68
CA SER A 40 9.13 -1.85 -21.04
C SER A 40 9.66 -0.41 -21.14
N ASP A 41 9.27 0.47 -20.19
CA ASP A 41 9.63 1.90 -20.19
C ASP A 41 10.50 2.32 -18.99
N ASN A 42 11.15 1.37 -18.31
CA ASN A 42 12.00 1.56 -17.10
C ASN A 42 11.32 2.17 -15.85
N GLU A 43 10.04 2.55 -15.92
CA GLU A 43 9.29 3.12 -14.79
C GLU A 43 8.26 2.15 -14.18
N GLY A 44 7.94 1.07 -14.90
CA GLY A 44 6.92 0.11 -14.46
C GLY A 44 7.41 -0.89 -13.41
N LYS A 45 6.52 -1.23 -12.48
CA LYS A 45 6.75 -2.15 -11.37
C LYS A 45 5.66 -3.22 -11.34
N ALA A 46 6.05 -4.46 -11.58
CA ALA A 46 5.15 -5.60 -11.42
C ALA A 46 5.03 -5.98 -9.94
N ILE A 47 3.80 -6.03 -9.45
CA ILE A 47 3.42 -6.59 -8.14
C ILE A 47 2.56 -7.83 -8.38
N PHE A 48 2.76 -8.88 -7.60
CA PHE A 48 2.09 -10.16 -7.78
C PHE A 48 2.07 -10.93 -6.47
N LYS A 49 1.11 -11.85 -6.39
CA LYS A 49 0.96 -12.83 -5.33
C LYS A 49 0.66 -14.16 -5.99
N MET A 50 1.33 -15.19 -5.50
CA MET A 50 1.15 -16.57 -5.94
C MET A 50 0.32 -17.30 -4.87
N THR A 51 -0.71 -18.01 -5.30
CA THR A 51 -1.33 -19.09 -4.54
C THR A 51 -1.07 -20.41 -5.28
N ASP A 52 -1.50 -21.54 -4.70
CA ASP A 52 -1.22 -22.85 -5.29
C ASP A 52 -1.85 -23.02 -6.70
N ASP A 53 -2.95 -22.31 -6.98
CA ASP A 53 -3.71 -22.42 -8.24
C ASP A 53 -3.81 -21.11 -9.05
N ASP A 54 -3.48 -19.94 -8.48
CA ASP A 54 -3.68 -18.63 -9.13
C ASP A 54 -2.47 -17.70 -9.02
N LEU A 55 -2.25 -16.92 -10.09
CA LEU A 55 -1.34 -15.78 -10.12
C LEU A 55 -2.15 -14.50 -10.23
N VAL A 56 -2.15 -13.69 -9.17
CA VAL A 56 -2.76 -12.35 -9.20
C VAL A 56 -1.65 -11.33 -9.32
N TYR A 57 -1.73 -10.42 -10.29
CA TYR A 57 -0.71 -9.43 -10.57
C TYR A 57 -1.26 -8.10 -11.08
N ALA A 58 -0.52 -7.04 -10.81
CA ALA A 58 -0.71 -5.74 -11.43
C ALA A 58 0.63 -5.18 -11.91
N CYS A 59 0.59 -4.53 -13.06
CA CYS A 59 1.65 -3.66 -13.51
C CYS A 59 1.36 -2.22 -13.10
N LEU A 60 2.22 -1.65 -12.27
CA LEU A 60 2.16 -0.26 -11.84
C LEU A 60 3.07 0.59 -12.73
N ARG A 61 2.53 1.59 -13.43
CA ARG A 61 3.30 2.54 -14.24
C ARG A 61 3.31 3.91 -13.56
N GLY A 62 4.44 4.60 -13.61
CA GLY A 62 4.54 5.97 -13.10
C GLY A 62 3.61 6.92 -13.87
N TYR A 63 2.95 7.82 -13.15
CA TYR A 63 2.18 8.91 -13.72
C TYR A 63 2.75 10.26 -13.26
N ASP A 64 2.93 11.17 -14.21
CA ASP A 64 3.34 12.55 -13.95
C ASP A 64 2.49 13.49 -14.81
N SER A 65 1.72 14.36 -14.16
CA SER A 65 0.86 15.33 -14.85
C SER A 65 1.62 16.30 -15.75
N ASN A 66 2.93 16.47 -15.54
CA ASN A 66 3.78 17.33 -16.35
C ASN A 66 4.35 16.61 -17.58
N LYS A 67 4.27 15.28 -17.64
CA LYS A 67 4.70 14.52 -18.82
C LYS A 67 3.70 14.69 -19.95
N LYS A 68 4.21 15.02 -21.14
CA LYS A 68 3.41 15.14 -22.37
C LYS A 68 2.71 13.84 -22.75
N PHE A 69 3.32 12.71 -22.45
CA PHE A 69 2.80 11.38 -22.72
C PHE A 69 2.93 10.53 -21.47
N ASN A 70 1.81 10.06 -20.95
CA ASN A 70 1.74 9.03 -19.93
C ASN A 70 1.10 7.80 -20.57
N VAL A 71 1.67 6.62 -20.32
CA VAL A 71 1.13 5.33 -20.80
C VAL A 71 -0.26 5.08 -20.20
N VAL A 72 -0.41 5.46 -18.93
CA VAL A 72 -1.64 5.37 -18.14
C VAL A 72 -1.93 6.70 -17.48
N THR A 73 -3.20 7.01 -17.26
CA THR A 73 -3.65 8.27 -16.68
C THR A 73 -4.73 8.04 -15.64
N PRO A 74 -4.98 8.99 -14.73
CA PRO A 74 -6.12 8.92 -13.82
C PRO A 74 -7.48 8.82 -14.51
N ASN A 75 -7.59 9.15 -15.80
CA ASN A 75 -8.85 9.04 -16.53
C ASN A 75 -9.15 7.59 -16.93
N ASN A 76 -8.14 6.82 -17.35
CA ASN A 76 -8.31 5.45 -17.87
C ASN A 76 -7.83 4.35 -16.93
N SER A 77 -7.14 4.70 -15.83
CA SER A 77 -6.59 3.72 -14.89
C SER A 77 -6.90 4.08 -13.44
N ALA A 78 -6.91 3.06 -12.56
CA ALA A 78 -6.84 3.27 -11.12
C ALA A 78 -5.41 3.73 -10.74
N CYS A 79 -5.29 4.81 -9.98
CA CYS A 79 -4.01 5.38 -9.58
C CYS A 79 -3.90 5.47 -8.06
N PHE A 80 -2.68 5.37 -7.53
CA PHE A 80 -2.38 5.40 -6.11
C PHE A 80 -1.07 6.16 -5.85
N CYS A 81 -0.95 6.74 -4.66
CA CYS A 81 0.29 7.36 -4.23
C CYS A 81 1.14 6.36 -3.44
N PHE A 82 2.42 6.26 -3.80
CA PHE A 82 3.46 5.53 -3.08
C PHE A 82 4.58 6.51 -2.73
N ASP A 83 4.73 6.86 -1.45
CA ASP A 83 5.73 7.83 -0.98
C ASP A 83 5.80 9.09 -1.89
N GLU A 84 4.62 9.71 -2.09
CA GLU A 84 4.38 10.91 -2.92
C GLU A 84 4.47 10.74 -4.44
N LYS A 85 4.91 9.59 -4.94
CA LYS A 85 4.89 9.28 -6.38
C LYS A 85 3.57 8.64 -6.78
N VAL A 86 3.03 9.03 -7.92
CA VAL A 86 1.79 8.45 -8.44
C VAL A 86 2.12 7.27 -9.33
N PHE A 87 1.47 6.15 -9.07
CA PHE A 87 1.51 4.96 -9.91
C PHE A 87 0.08 4.57 -10.29
N CYS A 88 -0.14 4.26 -11.57
CA CYS A 88 -1.42 3.82 -12.08
C CYS A 88 -1.31 2.39 -12.62
N ILE A 89 -2.42 1.67 -12.54
CA ILE A 89 -2.52 0.31 -13.04
C ILE A 89 -2.60 0.32 -14.57
N ASP A 90 -1.72 -0.45 -15.18
CA ASP A 90 -1.73 -0.75 -16.60
C ASP A 90 -2.64 -1.95 -16.82
N ASP A 91 -3.89 -1.67 -17.21
CA ASP A 91 -4.96 -2.66 -17.36
C ASP A 91 -4.57 -3.77 -18.35
N ASP A 92 -3.85 -3.42 -19.44
CA ASP A 92 -3.42 -4.36 -20.47
C ASP A 92 -2.37 -5.36 -19.95
N HIS A 93 -1.70 -5.01 -18.86
CA HIS A 93 -0.63 -5.80 -18.24
C HIS A 93 -0.95 -6.16 -16.78
N SER A 94 -2.23 -6.27 -16.45
CA SER A 94 -2.72 -6.62 -15.10
C SER A 94 -3.91 -7.58 -15.21
N ASN A 95 -4.19 -8.36 -14.17
CA ASN A 95 -5.32 -9.31 -14.18
C ASN A 95 -6.28 -9.14 -13.00
N ILE A 96 -6.42 -7.91 -12.51
CA ILE A 96 -7.33 -7.57 -11.41
C ILE A 96 -8.54 -6.84 -12.00
N GLU A 97 -9.62 -7.57 -12.20
CA GLU A 97 -10.85 -7.07 -12.82
C GLU A 97 -11.43 -5.85 -12.09
N GLU A 98 -11.31 -5.80 -10.76
CA GLU A 98 -11.79 -4.68 -9.94
C GLU A 98 -10.94 -3.42 -10.10
N CYS A 99 -9.73 -3.53 -10.65
CA CYS A 99 -8.86 -2.41 -10.94
C CYS A 99 -9.03 -1.83 -12.34
N SER A 100 -9.60 -2.60 -13.26
CA SER A 100 -9.73 -2.14 -14.64
C SER A 100 -10.96 -1.26 -14.81
N LYS A 101 -10.77 0.01 -15.18
CA LYS A 101 -11.88 0.97 -15.35
C LYS A 101 -12.84 0.61 -16.48
N SER A 102 -12.37 -0.19 -17.44
CA SER A 102 -13.18 -0.69 -18.55
C SER A 102 -14.04 -1.91 -18.16
N HIS A 103 -13.75 -2.55 -17.03
CA HIS A 103 -14.41 -3.77 -16.62
C HIS A 103 -15.64 -3.50 -15.74
N VAL A 104 -16.69 -4.32 -15.87
CA VAL A 104 -17.96 -4.14 -15.13
C VAL A 104 -17.79 -4.27 -13.60
N LYS A 105 -16.76 -5.00 -13.15
CA LYS A 105 -16.44 -5.17 -11.73
C LYS A 105 -15.56 -4.06 -11.15
N TYR A 106 -15.23 -3.02 -11.94
CA TYR A 106 -14.39 -1.93 -11.48
C TYR A 106 -14.90 -1.37 -10.14
N ASN A 107 -14.01 -1.34 -9.16
CA ASN A 107 -14.25 -0.76 -7.86
C ASN A 107 -12.92 -0.26 -7.29
N TYR A 108 -12.79 1.06 -7.19
CA TYR A 108 -11.54 1.71 -6.78
C TYR A 108 -11.08 1.29 -5.37
N GLU A 109 -12.01 1.15 -4.42
CA GLU A 109 -11.70 0.76 -3.04
C GLU A 109 -11.22 -0.70 -2.96
N ILE A 110 -11.92 -1.60 -3.65
CA ILE A 110 -11.54 -3.02 -3.72
C ILE A 110 -10.19 -3.17 -4.44
N CYS A 111 -10.00 -2.43 -5.54
CA CYS A 111 -8.73 -2.37 -6.25
C CYS A 111 -7.58 -1.94 -5.32
N GLY A 112 -7.77 -0.86 -4.55
CA GLY A 112 -6.78 -0.39 -3.58
C GLY A 112 -6.37 -1.47 -2.58
N ARG A 113 -7.33 -2.27 -2.09
CA ARG A 113 -7.04 -3.41 -1.20
C ARG A 113 -6.28 -4.53 -1.89
N TYR A 114 -6.58 -4.82 -3.17
CA TYR A 114 -5.79 -5.77 -3.95
C TYR A 114 -4.35 -5.29 -4.13
N VAL A 115 -4.15 -4.05 -4.60
CA VAL A 115 -2.81 -3.46 -4.76
C VAL A 115 -2.05 -3.49 -3.45
N LEU A 116 -2.70 -3.06 -2.36
CA LEU A 116 -2.12 -3.10 -1.03
C LEU A 116 -1.72 -4.53 -0.65
N ASN A 117 -2.57 -5.52 -0.90
CA ASN A 117 -2.26 -6.91 -0.61
C ASN A 117 -1.14 -7.45 -1.49
N LEU A 118 -1.08 -7.10 -2.78
CA LEU A 118 -0.03 -7.58 -3.70
C LEU A 118 1.34 -6.99 -3.38
N THR A 119 1.41 -5.72 -2.98
CA THR A 119 2.66 -5.13 -2.49
C THR A 119 3.16 -5.85 -1.24
N ARG A 120 2.29 -6.60 -0.55
CA ARG A 120 2.67 -7.41 0.61
C ARG A 120 3.61 -8.56 0.34
N PHE A 121 3.47 -9.17 -0.83
CA PHE A 121 4.09 -10.47 -1.09
C PHE A 121 5.41 -10.39 -1.86
N ASN A 122 5.83 -9.19 -2.30
CA ASN A 122 6.71 -9.09 -3.47
C ASN A 122 8.07 -8.38 -3.30
N GLY A 123 8.69 -8.46 -2.14
CA GLY A 123 10.14 -8.25 -2.02
C GLY A 123 10.66 -7.84 -0.64
N PRO A 124 11.98 -7.96 -0.42
CA PRO A 124 12.66 -7.68 0.85
C PRO A 124 12.88 -6.18 1.13
N ASN A 125 12.25 -5.29 0.34
CA ASN A 125 12.33 -3.83 0.49
C ASN A 125 10.99 -3.17 0.12
N HIS A 126 10.21 -2.86 1.16
CA HIS A 126 9.48 -1.61 1.36
C HIS A 126 8.81 -0.86 0.19
N LEU A 127 8.16 -1.51 -0.78
CA LEU A 127 7.09 -0.82 -1.58
C LEU A 127 5.85 -0.47 -0.73
N TYR A 128 6.04 -0.38 0.57
CA TYR A 128 5.10 -0.89 1.55
C TYR A 128 4.65 0.17 2.53
N VAL A 129 5.39 1.27 2.66
CA VAL A 129 5.21 2.03 3.89
C VAL A 129 3.97 2.92 3.80
N ARG A 130 3.62 3.46 2.64
CA ARG A 130 2.60 4.53 2.57
C ARG A 130 1.77 4.50 1.29
N LEU A 131 1.13 3.38 0.99
CA LEU A 131 0.12 3.36 -0.08
C LEU A 131 -1.07 4.24 0.34
N ARG A 132 -1.46 5.17 -0.53
CA ARG A 132 -2.60 6.08 -0.36
C ARG A 132 -3.42 6.17 -1.64
N ASN A 133 -4.69 6.55 -1.50
CA ASN A 133 -5.54 6.88 -2.63
C ASN A 133 -4.99 8.10 -3.40
N TYR A 134 -5.38 8.23 -4.66
CA TYR A 134 -5.08 9.39 -5.49
C TYR A 134 -6.39 9.95 -6.06
N PRO A 135 -6.59 11.27 -6.08
CA PRO A 135 -5.63 12.33 -5.74
C PRO A 135 -5.65 12.79 -4.27
N ASP A 136 -6.60 12.30 -3.49
CA ASP A 136 -6.91 12.73 -2.12
C ASP A 136 -5.85 12.34 -1.07
N LYS A 137 -4.97 11.38 -1.38
CA LYS A 137 -3.92 10.88 -0.48
C LYS A 137 -4.46 10.27 0.82
N SER A 138 -5.73 9.87 0.84
CA SER A 138 -6.34 9.19 1.98
C SER A 138 -5.80 7.77 2.15
N LYS A 139 -5.90 7.21 3.35
CA LYS A 139 -5.47 5.83 3.64
C LYS A 139 -6.43 4.84 2.98
N ILE A 140 -5.86 3.79 2.38
CA ILE A 140 -6.64 2.67 1.82
C ILE A 140 -7.25 1.81 2.92
N GLU A 141 -6.49 1.60 3.99
CA GLU A 141 -6.97 0.89 5.18
C GLU A 141 -6.32 1.46 6.44
N LEU A 142 -6.97 1.19 7.56
CA LEU A 142 -6.42 1.44 8.88
C LEU A 142 -5.34 0.40 9.20
N ASN A 143 -4.12 0.83 9.50
CA ASN A 143 -3.04 -0.06 9.88
C ASN A 143 -2.25 0.51 11.06
N PRO A 144 -2.60 0.15 12.30
CA PRO A 144 -2.01 0.77 13.49
C PRO A 144 -0.49 0.61 13.59
N ARG A 145 0.06 -0.46 13.02
CA ARG A 145 1.50 -0.70 13.00
C ARG A 145 2.21 0.27 12.07
N ILE A 146 1.73 0.39 10.83
CA ILE A 146 2.28 1.35 9.86
C ILE A 146 2.12 2.77 10.40
N ASP A 147 0.96 3.11 10.95
CA ASP A 147 0.70 4.42 11.53
C ASP A 147 1.64 4.76 12.69
N ALA A 148 2.00 3.77 13.52
CA ALA A 148 2.99 3.92 14.57
C ALA A 148 4.39 4.17 14.01
N GLU A 149 4.78 3.39 13.00
CA GLU A 149 6.07 3.54 12.31
C GLU A 149 6.18 4.94 11.67
N GLU A 150 5.15 5.38 10.94
CA GLU A 150 5.09 6.71 10.32
C GLU A 150 5.09 7.84 11.37
N CYS A 151 4.37 7.68 12.48
CA CYS A 151 4.38 8.64 13.58
C CYS A 151 5.79 8.79 14.16
N LYS A 152 6.46 7.67 14.43
CA LYS A 152 7.81 7.63 15.01
C LYS A 152 8.87 8.21 14.07
N GLU A 153 8.80 7.93 12.77
CA GLU A 153 9.72 8.50 11.78
C GLU A 153 9.66 10.02 11.72
N LYS A 154 8.49 10.61 12.00
CA LYS A 154 8.30 12.06 12.14
C LYS A 154 8.74 12.62 13.51
N GLY A 155 9.41 11.80 14.34
CA GLY A 155 9.81 12.16 15.71
C GLY A 155 8.66 12.17 16.72
N GLY A 156 7.52 11.59 16.33
CA GLY A 156 6.30 11.56 17.14
C GLY A 156 6.26 10.46 18.19
N ILE A 157 5.24 10.57 19.03
CA ILE A 157 4.87 9.58 20.04
C ILE A 157 3.46 9.08 19.69
N GLN A 158 3.28 7.76 19.63
CA GLN A 158 1.95 7.17 19.49
C GLN A 158 1.40 6.85 20.88
N LEU A 159 0.35 7.54 21.28
CA LEU A 159 -0.41 7.29 22.50
C LEU A 159 -1.49 6.25 22.19
N LYS A 160 -1.58 5.18 22.98
CA LYS A 160 -2.56 4.11 22.77
C LYS A 160 -3.58 4.09 23.90
N TYR A 161 -4.82 3.74 23.60
CA TYR A 161 -5.89 3.66 24.58
C TYR A 161 -6.58 2.30 24.48
N GLN A 162 -6.58 1.49 25.54
CA GLN A 162 -7.26 0.19 25.67
C GLN A 162 -6.85 -0.93 24.67
N ASN A 163 -6.69 -0.65 23.38
CA ASN A 163 -6.32 -1.61 22.34
C ASN A 163 -5.51 -0.96 21.21
N VAL A 164 -5.01 -1.77 20.28
CA VAL A 164 -4.10 -1.33 19.21
C VAL A 164 -4.75 -0.43 18.17
N PHE A 165 -6.08 -0.42 18.03
CA PHE A 165 -6.78 0.40 17.03
C PHE A 165 -7.21 1.77 17.57
N GLN A 166 -7.06 2.02 18.86
CA GLN A 166 -7.37 3.30 19.49
C GLN A 166 -6.06 4.01 19.82
N TYR A 167 -5.65 4.93 18.96
CA TYR A 167 -4.38 5.63 19.10
C TYR A 167 -4.43 7.06 18.59
N ILE A 168 -3.52 7.87 19.13
CA ILE A 168 -3.30 9.27 18.80
C ILE A 168 -1.82 9.43 18.50
N CYS A 169 -1.48 9.98 17.33
CA CYS A 169 -0.11 10.40 17.04
C CYS A 169 0.06 11.84 17.49
N VAL A 170 1.08 12.12 18.30
CA VAL A 170 1.48 13.46 18.65
C VAL A 170 2.88 13.74 18.10
N LEU A 171 3.04 14.85 17.40
CA LEU A 171 4.32 15.26 16.79
C LEU A 171 4.90 16.45 17.56
N PRO A 172 6.24 16.54 17.70
CA PRO A 172 6.86 17.67 18.36
C PRO A 172 6.59 18.95 17.57
N ASP A 173 6.24 20.02 18.28
CA ASP A 173 6.11 21.33 17.66
C ASP A 173 7.51 21.96 17.47
N SER A 174 7.93 22.07 16.20
CA SER A 174 9.18 22.74 15.84
C SER A 174 9.01 24.22 15.51
N GLY A 175 7.82 24.80 15.71
CA GLY A 175 7.48 26.19 15.37
C GLY A 175 7.36 26.46 13.87
N LYS A 176 7.26 25.41 13.04
CA LYS A 176 7.17 25.50 11.57
C LYS A 176 5.78 25.18 11.03
N GLU A 177 4.93 24.61 11.87
CA GLU A 177 3.59 24.16 11.51
C GLU A 177 2.58 25.26 11.78
N ASP A 178 1.55 25.37 10.93
CA ASP A 178 0.36 26.13 11.29
C ASP A 178 -0.44 25.32 12.31
N LEU A 179 -0.54 25.85 13.53
CA LEU A 179 -1.19 25.19 14.66
C LEU A 179 -2.59 25.73 14.94
N GLY A 180 -3.13 26.62 14.11
CA GLY A 180 -4.34 27.41 14.42
C GLY A 180 -5.52 26.60 14.97
N ASN A 181 -5.76 25.39 14.44
CA ASN A 181 -6.85 24.51 14.87
C ASN A 181 -6.38 23.24 15.62
N LYS A 182 -5.07 23.06 15.76
CA LYS A 182 -4.50 21.83 16.33
C LYS A 182 -4.57 21.85 17.85
N ILE A 183 -4.68 20.65 18.43
CA ILE A 183 -4.57 20.46 19.88
C ILE A 183 -3.09 20.49 20.24
N ILE A 184 -2.68 21.48 21.03
CA ILE A 184 -1.33 21.62 21.56
C ILE A 184 -1.30 21.10 23.00
N LEU A 185 -0.28 20.31 23.30
CA LEU A 185 -0.03 19.75 24.62
C LEU A 185 1.46 19.69 24.90
N THR A 186 1.84 19.54 26.16
CA THR A 186 3.22 19.42 26.59
C THR A 186 3.45 17.99 27.05
N ILE A 187 4.47 17.32 26.51
CA ILE A 187 4.96 16.03 27.00
C ILE A 187 6.39 16.24 27.47
N ASP A 188 6.67 15.92 28.74
CA ASP A 188 8.00 16.09 29.34
C ASP A 188 8.60 17.48 29.07
N GLU A 189 7.78 18.52 29.29
CA GLU A 189 8.12 19.94 29.11
C GLU A 189 8.38 20.39 27.66
N LYS A 190 8.14 19.52 26.68
CA LYS A 190 8.26 19.84 25.25
C LYS A 190 6.88 19.97 24.61
N PRO A 191 6.66 20.95 23.71
CA PRO A 191 5.39 21.12 23.02
C PRO A 191 5.21 20.06 21.93
N TYR A 192 3.99 19.53 21.84
CA TYR A 192 3.52 18.58 20.85
C TYR A 192 2.15 19.01 20.32
N TYR A 193 1.80 18.56 19.13
CA TYR A 193 0.45 18.69 18.57
C TYR A 193 -0.11 17.35 18.12
N VAL A 194 -1.43 17.22 18.14
CA VAL A 194 -2.12 16.03 17.60
C VAL A 194 -2.02 16.02 16.07
N TYR A 195 -1.44 14.96 15.52
CA TYR A 195 -1.31 14.74 14.08
C TYR A 195 -2.43 13.82 13.58
N THR A 196 -3.34 14.38 12.79
CA THR A 196 -4.59 13.76 12.37
C THR A 196 -4.39 12.54 11.47
N ASP A 197 -3.47 12.61 10.51
CA ASP A 197 -3.27 11.52 9.54
C ASP A 197 -2.94 10.17 10.21
N ASN A 198 -2.25 10.18 11.37
CA ASN A 198 -1.87 8.97 12.12
C ASN A 198 -2.57 8.86 13.48
N THR A 199 -3.79 9.41 13.56
CA THR A 199 -4.68 9.30 14.71
C THR A 199 -5.95 8.56 14.28
N ASN A 200 -6.39 7.59 15.08
CA ASN A 200 -7.62 6.81 14.84
C ASN A 200 -8.57 6.90 16.03
N ILE A 201 -8.78 8.12 16.51
CA ILE A 201 -9.73 8.47 17.55
C ILE A 201 -10.45 9.72 17.06
N ASP A 202 -11.68 9.54 16.58
CA ASP A 202 -12.44 10.58 15.87
C ASP A 202 -12.55 11.89 16.64
N LEU A 203 -12.72 11.83 17.96
CA LEU A 203 -12.80 13.01 18.83
C LEU A 203 -11.52 13.87 18.81
N CYS A 204 -10.40 13.31 18.34
CA CYS A 204 -9.11 13.97 18.18
C CYS A 204 -8.78 14.37 16.73
N ILE A 205 -9.67 14.12 15.76
CA ILE A 205 -9.44 14.40 14.33
C ILE A 205 -10.28 15.62 13.93
N GLU A 206 -9.63 16.74 13.60
CA GLU A 206 -10.31 18.04 13.37
C GLU A 206 -11.36 18.02 12.24
N THR A 207 -11.19 17.14 11.25
CA THR A 207 -12.12 16.98 10.13
C THR A 207 -13.27 16.01 10.42
N SER A 208 -13.26 15.34 11.57
CA SER A 208 -14.31 14.39 11.97
C SER A 208 -15.55 15.14 12.48
N GLN A 209 -16.73 14.61 12.17
CA GLN A 209 -18.00 15.10 12.73
C GLN A 209 -18.08 14.92 14.25
N ASN A 210 -17.30 13.99 14.81
CA ASN A 210 -17.25 13.71 16.24
C ASN A 210 -16.11 14.48 16.94
N TYR A 211 -15.42 15.39 16.25
CA TYR A 211 -14.31 16.15 16.81
C TYR A 211 -14.75 16.89 18.08
N ASN A 212 -14.01 16.68 19.18
CA ASN A 212 -14.24 17.37 20.43
C ASN A 212 -12.91 17.59 21.14
N LYS A 213 -12.41 18.82 21.07
CA LYS A 213 -11.12 19.23 21.64
C LYS A 213 -11.01 18.90 23.14
N GLU A 214 -12.04 19.19 23.93
CA GLU A 214 -12.03 18.97 25.38
C GLU A 214 -11.99 17.48 25.73
N GLN A 215 -12.80 16.66 25.04
CA GLN A 215 -12.81 15.21 25.24
C GLN A 215 -11.50 14.57 24.77
N CYS A 216 -10.91 15.06 23.68
CA CYS A 216 -9.61 14.60 23.23
C CYS A 216 -8.52 14.90 24.27
N LEU A 217 -8.48 16.13 24.78
CA LEU A 217 -7.53 16.51 25.84
C LEU A 217 -7.73 15.68 27.11
N PHE A 218 -8.98 15.43 27.52
CA PHE A 218 -9.27 14.56 28.64
C PHE A 218 -8.71 13.14 28.43
N LEU A 219 -8.92 12.58 27.23
CA LEU A 219 -8.42 11.26 26.88
C LEU A 219 -6.89 11.19 26.86
N ILE A 220 -6.21 12.18 26.27
CA ILE A 220 -4.75 12.25 26.24
C ILE A 220 -4.18 12.31 27.66
N ASN A 221 -4.79 13.10 28.55
CA ASN A 221 -4.38 13.15 29.96
C ASN A 221 -4.60 11.81 30.68
N LEU A 222 -5.67 11.08 30.35
CA LEU A 222 -5.94 9.75 30.90
C LEU A 222 -4.90 8.73 30.45
N ILE A 223 -4.53 8.74 29.17
CA ILE A 223 -3.46 7.88 28.62
C ILE A 223 -2.14 8.22 29.30
N GLY A 224 -1.79 9.51 29.40
CA GLY A 224 -0.54 9.96 30.02
C GLY A 224 -0.37 9.48 31.47
N LYS A 225 -1.44 9.53 32.27
CA LYS A 225 -1.42 8.99 33.65
C LYS A 225 -1.23 7.48 33.71
N THR A 226 -1.72 6.74 32.72
CA THR A 226 -1.64 5.28 32.70
C THR A 226 -0.27 4.81 32.24
N ASP A 227 0.34 5.53 31.31
CA ASP A 227 1.62 5.19 30.68
C ASP A 227 2.84 5.89 31.32
N ASP A 228 2.64 6.59 32.46
CA ASP A 228 3.66 7.40 33.15
C ASP A 228 4.30 8.48 32.27
N ILE A 229 3.50 9.07 31.39
CA ILE A 229 3.87 10.18 30.49
C ILE A 229 3.33 11.48 31.08
N ASN A 230 4.21 12.46 31.36
CA ASN A 230 3.81 13.73 31.94
C ASN A 230 3.18 14.65 30.89
N VAL A 231 1.88 14.53 30.71
CA VAL A 231 1.08 15.39 29.82
C VAL A 231 0.58 16.61 30.60
N LYS A 232 0.86 17.82 30.09
CA LYS A 232 0.26 19.07 30.56
C LYS A 232 -0.42 19.78 29.40
N THR A 233 -1.62 20.33 29.62
CA THR A 233 -2.32 21.10 28.61
C THR A 233 -1.86 22.55 28.63
N ILE A 234 -1.60 23.13 27.45
CA ILE A 234 -1.37 24.57 27.31
C ILE A 234 -2.74 25.20 27.08
N ASN A 235 -3.20 26.00 28.04
CA ASN A 235 -4.44 26.78 27.94
C ASN A 235 -4.28 27.95 26.98
#